data_AF-A0A8T5VF36-F1
#
_entry.id   AF-A0A8T5VF36-F1
#
_cell.length_a   1.000
_cell.length_b   1.000
_cell.length_c   1.000
_cell.angle_alpha   90.00
_cell.angle_beta   90.00
_cell.angle_gamma   90.00
#
_symmetry.space_group_name_H-M   'P 1'
#
loop_
_entity.id
_entity.type
_entity.pdbx_description
1 polymer ?
#
loop_
_entity_poly.entity_id
_entity_poly.type
_entity_poly.pdbx_seq_one_letter_code
_entity_poly.pdbx_strand_id
1 'polypeptide(L)'
;MAAAPALLAGEIPPDARRSGYSFMGPDTRAVAQGRDLFMRREGQLNLACTNCHDDNFDKRLAGAPITQAQPTGYPLYRLEWQTLGSIERRLRSCMTGVRAQAYDYGAPELVALEL
;
A
#
# COMPACT_ATOMS: atom_id res chain seq x y z
N MET A 1 -47.41 25.63 6.51
CA MET A 1 -46.90 24.53 7.37
C MET A 1 -46.29 23.49 6.43
N ALA A 2 -44.98 23.53 6.20
CA ALA A 2 -44.30 22.53 5.40
C ALA A 2 -43.96 21.34 6.32
N ALA A 3 -44.48 20.16 5.98
CA ALA A 3 -44.17 18.93 6.69
C ALA A 3 -42.69 18.59 6.47
N ALA A 4 -41.92 18.46 7.56
CA ALA A 4 -40.58 17.91 7.48
C ALA A 4 -40.67 16.43 7.04
N PRO A 5 -39.83 15.98 6.09
CA PRO A 5 -39.86 14.59 5.66
C PRO A 5 -39.39 13.70 6.81
N ALA A 6 -40.08 12.57 6.99
CA ALA A 6 -39.71 11.54 7.94
C ALA A 6 -38.35 10.97 7.53
N LEU A 7 -37.33 11.14 8.37
CA LEU A 7 -36.04 10.46 8.25
C LEU A 7 -36.29 8.95 8.36
N LEU A 8 -36.19 8.23 7.24
CA LEU A 8 -36.10 6.78 7.26
C LEU A 8 -34.82 6.42 8.03
N ALA A 9 -34.97 5.74 9.16
CA ALA A 9 -33.85 5.24 9.96
C ALA A 9 -32.99 4.32 9.08
N GLY A 10 -31.88 4.84 8.56
CA GLY A 10 -30.97 4.13 7.66
C GLY A 10 -30.34 5.00 6.57
N GLU A 11 -30.93 6.15 6.21
CA GLU A 11 -30.36 7.01 5.16
C GLU A 11 -29.49 8.13 5.75
N ILE A 12 -28.18 8.11 5.42
CA ILE A 12 -27.25 9.19 5.78
C ILE A 12 -27.59 10.43 4.92
N PRO A 13 -27.87 11.59 5.55
CA PRO A 13 -28.16 12.84 4.85
C PRO A 13 -27.07 13.18 3.81
N PRO A 14 -27.41 13.69 2.62
CA PRO A 14 -26.42 13.95 1.55
C PRO A 14 -25.25 14.83 1.99
N ASP A 15 -25.51 15.81 2.83
CA ASP A 15 -24.55 16.75 3.43
C ASP A 15 -23.70 16.11 4.56
N ALA A 16 -24.19 15.03 5.15
CA ALA A 16 -23.48 14.24 6.15
C ALA A 16 -22.68 13.07 5.54
N ARG A 17 -22.87 12.76 4.24
CA ARG A 17 -22.10 11.71 3.55
C ARG A 17 -20.66 12.17 3.39
N ARG A 18 -19.75 11.42 4.02
CA ARG A 18 -18.31 11.60 3.83
C ARG A 18 -17.76 10.41 3.07
N SER A 19 -17.01 10.67 2.00
CA SER A 19 -16.26 9.66 1.24
C SER A 19 -14.76 9.94 1.38
N GLY A 20 -13.95 8.88 1.37
CA GLY A 20 -12.50 8.95 1.62
C GLY A 20 -12.12 8.58 3.06
N TYR A 21 -10.85 8.80 3.41
CA TYR A 21 -10.27 8.31 4.66
C TYR A 21 -10.06 9.42 5.71
N SER A 22 -10.24 10.68 5.33
CA SER A 22 -9.93 11.87 6.15
C SER A 22 -10.72 11.94 7.46
N PHE A 23 -11.92 11.37 7.51
CA PHE A 23 -12.78 11.32 8.69
C PHE A 23 -12.69 10.00 9.47
N MET A 24 -11.99 9.00 8.92
CA MET A 24 -11.82 7.70 9.57
C MET A 24 -10.69 7.76 10.61
N GLY A 25 -10.57 6.72 11.45
CA GLY A 25 -9.53 6.62 12.48
C GLY A 25 -8.09 6.67 11.92
N PRO A 26 -7.08 6.85 12.80
CA PRO A 26 -5.68 6.95 12.39
C PRO A 26 -5.21 5.75 11.56
N ASP A 27 -5.55 4.53 11.96
CA ASP A 27 -5.12 3.29 11.26
C ASP A 27 -5.70 3.21 9.84
N THR A 28 -6.97 3.56 9.68
CA THR A 28 -7.61 3.59 8.35
C THR A 28 -7.03 4.67 7.43
N ARG A 29 -6.49 5.76 7.98
CA ARG A 29 -5.74 6.74 7.18
C ARG A 29 -4.37 6.20 6.76
N ALA A 30 -3.69 5.46 7.63
CA ALA A 30 -2.43 4.83 7.31
C ALA A 30 -2.59 3.77 6.21
N VAL A 31 -3.61 2.91 6.29
CA VAL A 31 -3.96 1.95 5.21
C VAL A 31 -4.22 2.66 3.88
N ALA A 32 -4.94 3.79 3.91
CA ALA A 32 -5.19 4.58 2.70
C ALA A 32 -3.91 5.14 2.09
N GLN A 33 -3.03 5.68 2.93
CA GLN A 33 -1.72 6.16 2.52
C GLN A 33 -0.89 5.00 1.94
N GLY A 34 -0.87 3.84 2.58
CA GLY A 34 -0.19 2.65 2.10
C GLY A 34 -0.68 2.23 0.72
N ARG A 35 -2.00 2.21 0.52
CA ARG A 35 -2.59 1.95 -0.79
C ARG A 35 -2.18 2.98 -1.84
N ASP A 36 -2.21 4.26 -1.50
CA ASP A 36 -1.82 5.32 -2.44
C ASP A 36 -0.33 5.21 -2.81
N LEU A 37 0.53 4.86 -1.85
CA LEU A 37 1.95 4.56 -2.09
C LEU A 37 2.13 3.32 -2.99
N PHE A 38 1.39 2.25 -2.75
CA PHE A 38 1.44 1.01 -3.55
C PHE A 38 1.09 1.26 -5.03
N MET A 39 0.20 2.21 -5.28
CA MET A 39 -0.26 2.62 -6.62
C MET A 39 0.62 3.71 -7.26
N ARG A 40 1.46 4.39 -6.48
CA ARG A 40 2.25 5.53 -6.95
C ARG A 40 3.48 5.07 -7.71
N ARG A 41 3.69 5.65 -8.90
CA ARG A 41 4.93 5.47 -9.66
C ARG A 41 6.05 6.28 -9.04
N GLU A 42 7.23 5.67 -8.91
CA GLU A 42 8.38 6.29 -8.28
C GLU A 42 9.69 5.98 -9.01
N GLY A 43 10.72 6.74 -8.62
CA GLY A 43 12.09 6.56 -9.07
C GLY A 43 12.33 6.91 -10.53
N GLN A 44 13.58 6.79 -10.97
CA GLN A 44 13.97 7.08 -12.35
C GLN A 44 13.25 6.16 -13.36
N LEU A 45 12.85 4.96 -12.93
CA LEU A 45 12.16 4.00 -13.81
C LEU A 45 10.65 4.27 -13.90
N ASN A 46 10.09 5.17 -13.08
CA ASN A 46 8.68 5.55 -13.08
C ASN A 46 7.72 4.34 -12.97
N LEU A 47 7.99 3.45 -12.01
CA LEU A 47 7.23 2.22 -11.76
C LEU A 47 6.58 2.24 -10.38
N ALA A 48 5.37 1.70 -10.28
CA ALA A 48 4.65 1.45 -9.02
C ALA A 48 4.74 -0.04 -8.62
N CYS A 49 4.34 -0.37 -7.39
CA CYS A 49 4.28 -1.77 -6.93
C CYS A 49 3.35 -2.61 -7.83
N THR A 50 2.20 -2.05 -8.18
CA THR A 50 1.19 -2.67 -9.05
C THR A 50 1.71 -3.03 -10.42
N ASN A 51 2.65 -2.25 -10.98
CA ASN A 51 3.17 -2.53 -12.32
C ASN A 51 3.94 -3.85 -12.41
N CYS A 52 4.45 -4.36 -11.29
CA CYS A 52 5.03 -5.69 -11.23
C CYS A 52 4.06 -6.67 -10.57
N HIS A 53 3.58 -6.33 -9.38
CA HIS A 53 2.95 -7.28 -8.47
C HIS A 53 1.43 -7.47 -8.68
N ASP A 54 0.80 -6.63 -9.50
CA ASP A 54 -0.58 -6.83 -9.97
C ASP A 54 -0.59 -7.16 -11.46
N ASP A 55 -0.01 -6.28 -12.29
CA ASP A 55 -0.06 -6.36 -13.76
C ASP A 55 0.73 -7.55 -14.33
N ASN A 56 1.73 -8.06 -13.59
CA ASN A 56 2.72 -9.01 -14.10
C ASN A 56 3.10 -10.11 -13.08
N PHE A 57 2.25 -10.40 -12.09
CA PHE A 57 2.56 -11.28 -10.96
C PHE A 57 2.84 -12.74 -11.32
N ASP A 58 2.55 -13.17 -12.54
CA ASP A 58 2.79 -14.52 -13.06
C ASP A 58 3.98 -14.58 -14.04
N LYS A 59 4.66 -13.44 -14.24
CA LYS A 59 5.81 -13.30 -15.14
C LYS A 59 7.12 -13.39 -14.38
N ARG A 60 8.21 -13.06 -15.08
CA ARG A 60 9.57 -13.05 -14.55
C ARG A 60 10.26 -11.73 -14.82
N LEU A 61 11.06 -11.28 -13.85
CA LEU A 61 12.04 -10.23 -14.02
C LEU A 61 13.43 -10.87 -14.06
N ALA A 62 13.96 -11.04 -15.27
CA ALA A 62 15.14 -11.87 -15.53
C ALA A 62 14.98 -13.27 -14.90
N GLY A 63 15.91 -13.67 -14.03
CA GLY A 63 15.89 -14.97 -13.36
C GLY A 63 14.85 -15.10 -12.24
N ALA A 64 14.21 -14.02 -11.78
CA ALA A 64 13.32 -14.04 -10.62
C ALA A 64 11.84 -14.10 -11.03
N PRO A 65 11.02 -14.99 -10.44
CA PRO A 65 9.57 -14.89 -10.59
C PRO A 65 9.07 -13.60 -9.93
N ILE A 66 8.15 -12.92 -10.60
CA ILE A 66 7.36 -11.88 -9.96
C ILE A 66 6.26 -12.61 -9.19
N THR A 67 5.87 -12.11 -8.01
CA THR A 67 4.77 -12.68 -7.20
C THR A 67 3.77 -11.58 -6.91
N GLN A 68 2.65 -11.88 -6.24
CA GLN A 68 1.69 -10.87 -5.80
C GLN A 68 2.17 -10.00 -4.62
N ALA A 69 3.45 -10.10 -4.24
CA ALA A 69 4.05 -9.35 -3.12
C ALA A 69 3.33 -9.48 -1.75
N GLN A 70 2.65 -10.60 -1.49
CA GLN A 70 1.98 -10.83 -0.22
C GLN A 70 2.97 -10.77 0.97
N PRO A 71 2.72 -9.95 2.01
CA PRO A 71 3.65 -9.75 3.13
C PRO A 71 3.54 -10.82 4.22
N THR A 72 2.55 -11.71 4.15
CA THR A 72 2.19 -12.68 5.21
C THR A 72 3.27 -13.70 5.57
N GLY A 73 4.32 -13.83 4.73
CA GLY A 73 5.46 -14.69 4.99
C GLY A 73 6.61 -14.03 5.76
N TYR A 74 6.55 -12.72 6.04
CA TYR A 74 7.63 -12.01 6.73
C TYR A 74 7.56 -12.16 8.27
N PRO A 75 8.71 -12.18 8.98
CA PRO A 75 10.07 -12.14 8.46
C PRO A 75 10.45 -13.45 7.74
N LEU A 76 11.21 -13.34 6.65
CA LEU A 76 11.57 -14.50 5.83
C LEU A 76 13.06 -14.60 5.55
N TYR A 77 13.55 -15.83 5.48
CA TYR A 77 14.93 -16.14 5.11
C TYR A 77 15.07 -16.08 3.59
N ARG A 78 15.94 -15.21 3.07
CA ARG A 78 16.26 -15.17 1.64
C ARG A 78 17.66 -15.70 1.39
N LEU A 79 17.79 -16.65 0.46
CA LEU A 79 19.09 -17.14 0.00
C LEU A 79 19.99 -16.01 -0.53
N GLU A 80 19.42 -14.98 -1.16
CA GLU A 80 20.18 -13.80 -1.58
C GLU A 80 20.80 -13.05 -0.39
N TRP A 81 20.11 -13.01 0.76
CA TRP A 81 20.55 -12.30 1.94
C TRP A 81 21.39 -13.16 2.90
N GLN A 82 21.28 -14.49 2.80
CA GLN A 82 21.86 -15.45 3.74
C GLN A 82 21.49 -15.15 5.21
N THR A 83 20.30 -14.57 5.42
CA THR A 83 19.76 -14.22 6.73
C THR A 83 18.25 -13.94 6.64
N LEU A 84 17.60 -13.81 7.79
CA LEU A 84 16.23 -13.31 7.91
C LEU A 84 16.18 -11.82 7.54
N GLY A 85 15.08 -11.39 6.91
CA GLY A 85 14.81 -9.98 6.68
C GLY A 85 13.35 -9.62 6.95
N SER A 86 13.13 -8.36 7.31
CA SER A 86 11.80 -7.77 7.49
C SER A 86 11.14 -7.44 6.16
N ILE A 87 9.83 -7.18 6.22
CA ILE A 87 9.07 -6.65 5.09
C ILE A 87 9.56 -5.24 4.71
N GLU A 88 9.85 -4.35 5.67
CA GLU A 88 10.53 -3.08 5.39
C GLU A 88 11.82 -3.24 4.56
N ARG A 89 12.69 -4.23 4.88
CA ARG A 89 13.93 -4.48 4.10
C ARG A 89 13.60 -4.82 2.65
N ARG A 90 12.52 -5.58 2.41
CA ARG A 90 12.04 -5.90 1.06
C ARG A 90 11.47 -4.67 0.36
N LEU A 91 10.63 -3.89 1.02
CA LEU A 91 10.03 -2.67 0.46
C LEU A 91 11.12 -1.67 0.04
N ARG A 92 12.12 -1.47 0.90
CA ARG A 92 13.31 -0.64 0.57
C ARG A 92 14.10 -1.20 -0.61
N SER A 93 14.24 -2.53 -0.72
CA SER A 93 14.88 -3.16 -1.89
C SER A 93 14.10 -2.91 -3.18
N CYS A 94 12.76 -2.86 -3.11
CA CYS A 94 11.90 -2.50 -4.25
C CYS A 94 12.16 -1.04 -4.68
N MET A 95 12.15 -0.09 -3.74
CA MET A 95 12.43 1.33 -4.01
C MET A 95 13.79 1.52 -4.68
N THR A 96 14.84 0.89 -4.14
CA THR A 96 16.17 0.91 -4.76
C THR A 96 16.14 0.28 -6.16
N GLY A 97 15.40 -0.81 -6.36
CA GLY A 97 15.24 -1.49 -7.65
C GLY A 97 14.60 -0.61 -8.73
N VAL A 98 13.66 0.26 -8.37
CA VAL A 98 13.05 1.25 -9.28
C VAL A 98 13.82 2.58 -9.35
N ARG A 99 14.98 2.65 -8.68
CA ARG A 99 15.82 3.85 -8.55
C ARG A 99 15.08 5.03 -7.89
N ALA A 100 14.28 4.74 -6.87
CA ALA A 100 13.71 5.70 -5.95
C ALA A 100 14.59 5.84 -4.70
N GLN A 101 14.45 6.96 -3.98
CA GLN A 101 15.06 7.11 -2.67
C GLN A 101 14.28 6.25 -1.67
N ALA A 102 14.93 5.27 -1.06
CA ALA A 102 14.30 4.42 -0.06
C ALA A 102 14.08 5.20 1.25
N TYR A 103 12.88 5.09 1.83
CA TYR A 103 12.59 5.61 3.17
C TYR A 103 13.48 4.96 4.24
N ASP A 104 13.60 5.63 5.39
CA ASP A 104 14.24 5.05 6.56
C ASP A 104 13.37 3.96 7.20
N TYR A 105 14.02 3.05 7.94
CA TYR A 105 13.28 2.01 8.68
C TYR A 105 12.38 2.66 9.73
N GLY A 106 11.15 2.17 9.88
CA GLY A 106 10.14 2.75 10.76
C GLY A 106 9.55 4.09 10.28
N ALA A 107 9.91 4.56 9.09
CA ALA A 107 9.28 5.74 8.51
C ALA A 107 7.77 5.49 8.33
N PRO A 108 6.91 6.51 8.54
CA PRO A 108 5.45 6.34 8.49
C PRO A 108 4.97 5.82 7.13
N GLU A 109 5.70 6.08 6.05
CA GLU A 109 5.40 5.53 4.71
C GLU A 109 5.62 4.02 4.62
N LEU A 110 6.69 3.48 5.24
CA LEU A 110 6.91 2.04 5.27
C LEU A 110 5.90 1.35 6.19
N VAL A 111 5.61 1.93 7.36
CA VAL A 111 4.57 1.42 8.25
C VAL A 111 3.22 1.42 7.54
N ALA A 112 2.87 2.49 6.81
CA ALA A 112 1.64 2.56 6.04
C ALA A 112 1.57 1.48 4.94
N LEU A 113 2.68 1.18 4.25
CA LEU A 113 2.74 0.12 3.23
C LEU A 113 2.61 -1.30 3.80
N GLU A 114 2.83 -1.49 5.10
CA GLU A 114 2.71 -2.79 5.78
C GLU A 114 1.31 -3.10 6.31
N LEU A 115 0.43 -2.09 6.40
CA LEU A 115 -0.94 -2.19 6.92
C LEU A 115 -1.97 -2.50 5.83
#